data_AF-A0A2A3J6W3-F1
#
_entry.id   AF-A0A2A3J6W3-F1
#
_cell.length_a   1.000
_cell.length_b   1.000
_cell.length_c   1.000
_cell.angle_alpha   90.00
_cell.angle_beta   90.00
_cell.angle_gamma   90.00
#
_symmetry.space_group_name_H-M   'P 1'
#
loop_
_entity.id
_entity.type
_entity.pdbx_description
1 polymer ?
#
loop_
_entity_poly.entity_id
_entity_poly.type
_entity_poly.pdbx_seq_one_letter_code
_entity_poly.pdbx_strand_id
1 'polypeptide(L)'
;MTTTRLSAATSILSAVASGALLVGCSASAHVGTSTPKMSADKLATIVAEKLAATMNQPKPSITCPEDLAGKVGTTTRCKLTAKDGSTLGVTVKVTSVQGDQINFDIKADETASPATN
;
A
#
# COMPACT_ATOMS: atom_id res chain seq x y z
N MET A 1 -25.98 -27.62 37.18
CA MET A 1 -26.06 -27.64 38.66
C MET A 1 -25.04 -26.62 39.14
N THR A 2 -25.42 -25.36 39.37
CA THR A 2 -25.99 -24.81 40.62
C THR A 2 -26.68 -23.46 40.27
N THR A 3 -28.00 -23.29 40.44
CA THR A 3 -28.70 -22.73 41.63
C THR A 3 -28.04 -21.45 42.16
N THR A 4 -28.67 -20.27 42.14
CA THR A 4 -29.84 -19.94 42.98
C THR A 4 -30.53 -18.65 42.52
N ARG A 5 -31.87 -18.65 42.61
CA ARG A 5 -32.78 -17.51 42.43
C ARG A 5 -33.06 -16.80 43.77
N LEU A 6 -33.47 -15.52 43.63
CA LEU A 6 -34.50 -14.79 44.42
C LEU A 6 -34.13 -14.08 45.74
N SER A 7 -34.22 -12.74 45.72
CA SER A 7 -35.02 -11.85 46.63
C SER A 7 -34.40 -10.45 46.59
N ALA A 8 -35.01 -9.46 45.92
CA ALA A 8 -36.17 -8.65 46.33
C ALA A 8 -35.75 -7.32 47.02
N ALA A 9 -36.44 -6.26 46.62
CA ALA A 9 -36.63 -4.98 47.32
C ALA A 9 -35.61 -3.84 47.13
N THR A 10 -35.97 -2.96 46.18
CA THR A 10 -36.18 -1.51 46.34
C THR A 10 -35.04 -0.61 46.83
N SER A 11 -34.51 0.20 45.90
CA SER A 11 -34.50 1.68 45.99
C SER A 11 -34.19 2.25 44.59
N ILE A 12 -35.20 2.82 43.93
CA ILE A 12 -35.07 3.47 42.62
C ILE A 12 -35.12 4.98 42.85
N LEU A 13 -34.00 5.68 42.66
CA LEU A 13 -33.97 7.11 42.31
C LEU A 13 -32.67 7.43 41.54
N SER A 14 -32.82 7.44 40.22
CA SER A 14 -32.16 8.32 39.24
C SER A 14 -30.62 8.44 39.27
N ALA A 15 -29.94 7.55 38.55
CA ALA A 15 -28.66 7.84 37.93
C ALA A 15 -28.87 7.91 36.40
N VAL A 16 -28.54 9.06 35.81
CA VAL A 16 -28.63 9.30 34.37
C VAL A 16 -27.65 8.37 33.66
N ALA A 17 -28.16 7.27 33.10
CA ALA A 17 -27.40 6.36 32.26
C ALA A 17 -27.36 6.92 30.83
N SER A 18 -26.25 7.54 30.47
CA SER A 18 -25.88 7.78 29.07
C SER A 18 -24.64 6.98 28.76
N GLY A 19 -24.82 5.90 28.00
CA GLY A 19 -23.76 5.03 27.55
C GLY A 19 -24.33 4.01 26.58
N ALA A 20 -24.88 4.51 25.47
CA ALA A 20 -25.40 3.70 24.40
C ALA A 20 -24.33 2.70 23.93
N LEU A 21 -24.72 1.43 23.82
CA LEU A 21 -24.01 0.40 23.08
C LEU A 21 -23.89 0.88 21.63
N LEU A 22 -22.75 1.46 21.27
CA LEU A 22 -22.36 1.52 19.87
C LEU A 22 -21.81 0.15 19.53
N VAL A 23 -22.71 -0.66 18.98
CA VAL A 23 -22.42 -1.74 18.04
C VAL A 23 -21.19 -1.33 17.23
N GLY A 24 -20.05 -1.90 17.57
CA GLY A 24 -18.83 -1.81 16.79
C GLY A 24 -19.08 -2.54 15.50
N CYS A 25 -19.74 -1.87 14.56
CA CYS A 25 -19.75 -2.26 13.18
C CYS A 25 -18.28 -2.19 12.77
N SER A 26 -17.59 -3.32 12.75
CA SER A 26 -16.44 -3.48 11.85
C SER A 26 -17.03 -3.39 10.46
N ALA A 27 -17.32 -2.16 10.05
CA ALA A 27 -17.69 -1.82 8.70
C ALA A 27 -16.45 -2.19 7.89
N SER A 28 -16.45 -3.42 7.37
CA SER A 28 -15.70 -3.79 6.18
C SER A 28 -16.31 -3.05 4.99
N ALA A 29 -16.36 -1.72 5.09
CA ALA A 29 -16.74 -0.83 4.01
C ALA A 29 -15.44 -0.44 3.32
N HIS A 30 -14.91 -1.37 2.54
CA HIS A 30 -14.12 -0.97 1.37
C HIS A 30 -14.79 -1.50 0.11
N VAL A 31 -16.07 -1.18 -0.05
CA VAL A 31 -16.75 -1.18 -1.34
C VAL A 31 -16.73 0.24 -1.90
N GLY A 32 -15.51 0.75 -2.10
CA GLY A 32 -15.29 1.86 -3.01
C GLY A 32 -14.90 1.28 -4.36
N THR A 33 -15.69 1.53 -5.39
CA THR A 33 -15.39 1.20 -6.80
C THR A 33 -14.23 2.03 -7.37
N SER A 34 -13.28 2.45 -6.52
CA SER A 34 -12.10 3.20 -6.91
C SER A 34 -10.99 2.21 -7.23
N THR A 35 -10.53 2.20 -8.47
CA THR A 35 -9.27 1.51 -8.81
C THR A 35 -8.16 2.03 -7.90
N PRO A 36 -7.45 1.16 -7.16
CA PRO A 36 -6.34 1.60 -6.34
C PRO A 36 -5.29 2.25 -7.26
N LYS A 37 -4.74 3.40 -6.86
CA LYS A 37 -3.64 4.04 -7.59
C LYS A 37 -2.45 4.21 -6.67
N MET A 38 -1.25 4.09 -7.25
CA MET A 38 -0.01 4.40 -6.57
C MET A 38 0.62 5.64 -7.20
N SER A 39 0.89 6.65 -6.39
CA SER A 39 1.56 7.86 -6.86
C SER A 39 2.97 7.56 -7.39
N ALA A 40 3.42 8.30 -8.39
CA ALA A 40 4.74 8.16 -9.01
C ALA A 40 5.88 8.18 -7.96
N ASP A 41 5.81 9.05 -6.96
CA ASP A 41 6.82 9.15 -5.89
C ASP A 41 6.88 7.90 -5.00
N LYS A 42 5.70 7.38 -4.65
CA LYS A 42 5.58 6.15 -3.85
C LYS A 42 6.09 4.95 -4.64
N LEU A 43 5.76 4.89 -5.92
CA LEU A 43 6.26 3.87 -6.83
C LEU A 43 7.78 3.93 -6.93
N ALA A 44 8.34 5.09 -7.22
CA ALA A 44 9.77 5.32 -7.32
C ALA A 44 10.52 4.88 -6.06
N THR A 45 9.97 5.20 -4.89
CA THR A 45 10.53 4.79 -3.59
C THR A 45 10.56 3.27 -3.44
N ILE A 46 9.45 2.59 -3.68
CA ILE A 46 9.35 1.12 -3.53
C ILE A 46 10.26 0.41 -4.53
N VAL A 47 10.29 0.88 -5.78
CA VAL A 47 11.16 0.32 -6.82
C VAL A 47 12.63 0.51 -6.40
N ALA A 48 13.01 1.69 -5.93
CA ALA A 48 14.38 1.96 -5.50
C ALA A 48 14.81 1.08 -4.32
N GLU A 49 13.93 0.88 -3.33
CA GLU A 49 14.17 -0.02 -2.20
C GLU A 49 14.32 -1.47 -2.64
N LYS A 50 13.43 -1.96 -3.53
CA LYS A 50 13.52 -3.31 -4.07
C LYS A 50 14.82 -3.53 -4.82
N LEU A 51 15.22 -2.61 -5.71
CA LEU A 51 16.48 -2.73 -6.44
C LEU A 51 17.69 -2.69 -5.49
N ALA A 52 17.68 -1.79 -4.51
CA ALA A 52 18.74 -1.71 -3.50
C ALA A 52 18.91 -3.02 -2.74
N ALA A 53 17.79 -3.61 -2.29
CA ALA A 53 17.78 -4.88 -1.58
C ALA A 53 18.21 -6.06 -2.46
N THR A 54 17.72 -6.14 -3.70
CA THR A 54 18.06 -7.23 -4.63
C THR A 54 19.52 -7.18 -5.08
N MET A 55 20.04 -5.98 -5.36
CA MET A 55 21.40 -5.79 -5.85
C MET A 55 22.43 -5.68 -4.71
N ASN A 56 21.96 -5.60 -3.46
CA ASN A 56 22.78 -5.28 -2.29
C ASN A 56 23.63 -4.01 -2.51
N GLN A 57 22.98 -2.98 -3.04
CA GLN A 57 23.57 -1.69 -3.43
C GLN A 57 22.87 -0.54 -2.69
N PRO A 58 23.50 0.66 -2.59
CA PRO A 58 22.82 1.84 -2.06
C PRO A 58 21.58 2.18 -2.89
N LYS A 59 20.59 2.80 -2.24
CA LYS A 59 19.33 3.18 -2.88
C LYS A 59 19.59 4.08 -4.10
N PRO A 60 19.22 3.64 -5.32
CA PRO A 60 19.35 4.47 -6.51
C PRO A 60 18.30 5.58 -6.53
N SER A 61 18.52 6.61 -7.35
CA SER A 61 17.48 7.60 -7.64
C SER A 61 16.57 7.05 -8.73
N ILE A 62 15.26 7.02 -8.49
CA ILE A 62 14.28 6.59 -9.49
C ILE A 62 13.26 7.70 -9.67
N THR A 63 12.90 7.96 -10.92
CA THR A 63 11.87 8.92 -11.28
C THR A 63 10.87 8.22 -12.20
N CYS A 64 9.60 8.22 -11.82
CA CYS A 64 8.51 7.71 -12.64
C CYS A 64 7.72 8.91 -13.19
N PRO A 65 7.39 8.96 -14.49
CA PRO A 65 6.73 10.12 -15.08
C PRO A 65 5.24 10.21 -14.74
N GLU A 66 4.64 9.08 -14.34
CA GLU A 66 3.21 8.94 -14.14
C GLU A 66 2.89 8.00 -12.97
N ASP A 67 1.69 8.15 -12.44
CA ASP A 67 1.14 7.30 -11.41
C ASP A 67 0.84 5.89 -11.96
N LEU A 68 1.04 4.86 -11.14
CA LEU A 68 0.67 3.50 -11.50
C LEU A 68 -0.79 3.24 -11.14
N ALA A 69 -1.63 3.12 -12.15
CA ALA A 69 -2.98 2.61 -11.97
C ALA A 69 -2.92 1.13 -11.57
N GLY A 70 -3.61 0.77 -10.49
CA GLY A 70 -3.83 -0.60 -10.03
C GLY A 70 -4.83 -1.31 -10.91
N LYS A 71 -4.44 -1.51 -12.18
CA LYS A 71 -5.16 -2.29 -13.17
C LYS A 71 -4.17 -3.26 -13.79
N VAL A 72 -4.52 -4.55 -13.78
CA VAL A 72 -3.69 -5.61 -14.34
C VAL A 72 -3.35 -5.30 -15.81
N GLY A 73 -2.08 -5.49 -16.16
CA GLY A 73 -1.55 -5.18 -17.48
C GLY A 73 -1.09 -3.73 -17.67
N THR A 74 -1.36 -2.83 -16.71
CA THR A 74 -0.81 -1.46 -16.75
C THR A 74 0.71 -1.53 -16.63
N THR A 75 1.38 -0.76 -17.47
CA THR A 75 2.84 -0.64 -17.49
C THR A 75 3.24 0.82 -17.39
N THR A 76 4.28 1.10 -16.63
CA THR A 76 4.94 2.41 -16.62
C THR A 76 6.44 2.24 -16.74
N ARG A 77 7.11 3.22 -17.32
CA ARG A 77 8.57 3.22 -17.49
C ARG A 77 9.18 4.29 -16.60
N CYS A 78 9.83 3.85 -15.54
CA CYS A 78 10.59 4.71 -14.66
C CYS A 78 12.03 4.81 -15.16
N LYS A 79 12.70 5.92 -14.84
CA LYS A 79 14.11 6.14 -15.10
C LYS A 79 14.89 6.00 -13.79
N LEU A 80 15.82 5.07 -13.75
CA LEU A 80 16.83 4.98 -12.71
C LEU A 80 18.02 5.86 -13.09
N THR A 81 18.52 6.62 -12.13
CA THR A 81 19.75 7.40 -12.23
C THR A 81 20.66 6.97 -11.09
N ALA A 82 21.80 6.39 -11.44
CA ALA A 82 22.82 5.99 -10.50
C ALA A 82 23.69 7.19 -10.09
N LYS A 83 24.48 7.02 -9.02
CA LYS A 83 25.28 8.12 -8.45
C LYS A 83 26.43 8.58 -9.35
N ASP A 84 26.90 7.68 -10.21
CA ASP A 84 27.90 7.93 -11.25
C ASP A 84 27.33 8.70 -12.45
N GLY A 85 26.02 8.98 -12.48
CA GLY A 85 25.34 9.65 -13.58
C GLY A 85 24.80 8.70 -14.66
N SER A 86 25.04 7.39 -14.53
CA SER A 86 24.52 6.40 -15.46
C SER A 86 23.00 6.29 -15.32
N THR A 87 22.30 6.07 -16.43
CA THR A 87 20.83 5.95 -16.42
C THR A 87 20.38 4.59 -16.94
N LEU A 88 19.29 4.08 -16.38
CA LEU A 88 18.73 2.80 -16.76
C LEU A 88 17.20 2.89 -16.78
N GLY A 89 16.58 2.39 -17.84
CA GLY A 89 15.13 2.27 -17.88
C GLY A 89 14.66 1.11 -17.01
N VAL A 90 13.60 1.33 -16.24
CA VAL A 90 12.97 0.32 -15.40
C VAL A 90 11.49 0.28 -15.74
N THR A 91 11.06 -0.83 -16.33
CA THR A 91 9.66 -1.09 -16.66
C THR A 91 8.97 -1.75 -15.47
N VAL A 92 7.91 -1.14 -14.99
CA VAL A 92 7.04 -1.69 -13.95
C VAL A 92 5.74 -2.16 -14.59
N LYS A 93 5.32 -3.40 -14.31
CA LYS A 93 4.08 -3.98 -14.85
C LYS A 93 3.20 -4.50 -13.73
N VAL A 94 1.94 -4.06 -13.68
CA VAL A 94 0.95 -4.60 -12.74
C VAL A 94 0.57 -6.03 -13.16
N THR A 95 0.78 -6.97 -12.25
CA THR A 95 0.49 -8.40 -12.44
C THR A 95 -0.81 -8.82 -11.78
N SER A 96 -1.17 -8.23 -10.64
CA SER A 96 -2.40 -8.53 -9.92
C SER A 96 -2.81 -7.36 -9.01
N VAL A 97 -4.09 -7.32 -8.62
CA VAL A 97 -4.65 -6.31 -7.71
C VAL A 97 -5.57 -7.04 -6.73
N GLN A 98 -5.32 -6.89 -5.43
CA GLN A 98 -6.04 -7.56 -4.35
C GLN A 98 -6.53 -6.51 -3.36
N GLY A 99 -7.79 -6.08 -3.50
CA GLY A 99 -8.31 -4.93 -2.76
C GLY A 99 -7.46 -3.69 -3.05
N ASP A 100 -6.86 -3.11 -2.00
CA ASP A 100 -5.98 -1.95 -2.11
C ASP A 100 -4.51 -2.29 -2.45
N GLN A 101 -4.18 -3.59 -2.50
CA GLN A 101 -2.82 -4.03 -2.76
C GLN A 101 -2.59 -4.21 -4.27
N ILE A 102 -1.64 -3.45 -4.81
CA ILE A 102 -1.20 -3.56 -6.21
C ILE A 102 0.07 -4.41 -6.25
N ASN A 103 0.00 -5.57 -6.89
CA ASN A 103 1.14 -6.44 -7.15
C ASN A 103 1.71 -6.11 -8.53
N PHE A 104 3.03 -5.91 -8.60
CA PHE A 104 3.72 -5.56 -9.84
C PHE A 104 5.08 -6.25 -9.94
N ASP A 105 5.50 -6.44 -11.19
CA ASP A 105 6.81 -6.94 -11.58
C ASP A 105 7.69 -5.77 -12.03
N ILE A 106 9.00 -5.88 -11.78
CA ILE A 106 9.99 -4.85 -12.11
C ILE A 106 11.00 -5.48 -13.06
N LYS A 107 11.17 -4.88 -14.24
CA LYS A 107 12.16 -5.28 -15.22
C LYS A 107 13.07 -4.10 -15.54
N ALA A 108 14.35 -4.23 -15.21
CA ALA A 108 15.37 -3.32 -15.67
C ALA A 108 15.72 -3.63 -17.14
N ASP A 109 16.06 -2.60 -17.91
CA ASP A 109 16.59 -2.77 -19.26
C ASP A 109 17.93 -3.55 -19.21
N GLU A 110 18.22 -4.33 -20.24
CA GLU A 110 19.45 -5.14 -20.30
C GLU A 110 20.70 -4.28 -20.55
N THR A 111 20.51 -3.06 -21.08
CA THR A 111 21.58 -2.13 -21.40
C THR A 111 21.38 -0.83 -20.63
N ALA A 112 22.31 -0.53 -19.72
CA ALA A 112 22.39 0.79 -19.09
C ALA A 112 22.97 1.80 -20.09
N SER A 113 22.45 3.03 -20.07
CA SER A 113 23.08 4.15 -20.75
C SER A 113 24.20 4.67 -19.84
N PRO A 114 25.48 4.53 -20.25
CA PRO A 114 26.60 4.91 -19.41
C PRO A 114 26.66 6.43 -19.22
N ALA A 115 27.11 6.87 -18.04
CA ALA A 115 27.47 8.27 -17.82
C ALA A 115 28.53 8.69 -18.84
N THR A 116 28.25 9.73 -19.63
CA THR A 116 29.26 10.34 -20.50
C THR A 116 30.21 11.12 -19.58
N ASN A 117 31.41 10.57 -19.36
CA ASN A 117 32.50 11.24 -18.65
C ASN A 117 33.20 12.22 -19.58
#